data_AF-A0A7L5YTQ9-F1
#
_entry.id   AF-A0A7L5YTQ9-F1
#
_cell.length_a   1.000
_cell.length_b   1.000
_cell.length_c   1.000
_cell.angle_alpha   90.00
_cell.angle_beta   90.00
_cell.angle_gamma   90.00
#
_symmetry.space_group_name_H-M   'P 1'
#
loop_
_entity.id
_entity.type
_entity.pdbx_description
1 polymer ?
#
loop_
_entity_poly.entity_id
_entity_poly.type
_entity_poly.pdbx_seq_one_letter_code
_entity_poly.pdbx_strand_id
1 'polypeptide(L)'
;MSEPTLTDQQRQLLHAFRQAVSQRIEAEKAADDRLRSEQRQADQELARIKQEAEQQRTQAEAAANERYQTGIATAAAELARVRRKTQEKLQHTEAEVASGYSQGRQTADEAMAEVQRQIEERLNTQEADINAALEARRGEIEAEWQKRRAEAADLLKNTERTIRYPAISLGTVNLGHLLPEPRIETSYWTNGNDLIPPAPWPRAVKLPTKLRDVERAANELGRWRVKRNRYITAVAVAVVVVVLFAMHMYTQWYNEQQRQAQIAFEAFMAPTWTAEVQARQTAEAQARQTAEAQARQTTEAQARQTAEAQAEQTAEVQARQTVEAQSRATAEAFTDELALLKRRFDLDLVFVPAGDFKMGDRGQYTVYLNDYWIGLTEVTVKQYQRFVEAGGYDEQAWWTKAGWDYRQTMNISGPRCQESTVSKLPQPCVSWYEAIAYTNWLSHESGLNVRLPTEAEWEKAARGTDGRTYPWGNTIPAESGRRFGNIGRDSNTAWSLAGSYPDGASPYGALDMIGNIFEWTNSKYRDYPYWADDGREDVEGDVDRVGRGGSMLSGPETATVFARSSVGPGHDGTDVGFRLAVVP
;
A
#
# COMPACT_ATOMS: atom_id res chain seq x y z
N MET A 1 -76.08 -14.37 -14.52
CA MET A 1 -75.62 -13.02 -14.14
C MET A 1 -74.49 -12.67 -15.08
N SER A 2 -74.83 -11.95 -16.16
CA SER A 2 -73.91 -11.57 -17.23
C SER A 2 -73.05 -10.39 -16.78
N GLU A 3 -71.73 -10.54 -16.85
CA GLU A 3 -70.81 -9.42 -16.65
C GLU A 3 -71.13 -8.28 -17.63
N PRO A 4 -71.08 -7.01 -17.21
CA PRO A 4 -71.37 -5.89 -18.09
C PRO A 4 -70.23 -5.76 -19.11
N THR A 5 -70.52 -6.06 -20.37
CA THR A 5 -69.62 -5.81 -21.50
C THR A 5 -69.34 -4.30 -21.62
N LEU A 6 -68.08 -3.92 -21.39
CA LEU A 6 -67.58 -2.55 -21.56
C LEU A 6 -67.97 -2.01 -22.93
N THR A 7 -68.53 -0.79 -22.97
CA THR A 7 -68.83 -0.13 -24.23
C THR A 7 -67.54 0.14 -25.00
N ASP A 8 -67.62 0.27 -26.33
CA ASP A 8 -66.43 0.51 -27.17
C ASP A 8 -65.68 1.78 -26.75
N GLN A 9 -66.41 2.78 -26.25
CA GLN A 9 -65.86 4.00 -25.69
C GLN A 9 -65.07 3.76 -24.39
N GLN A 10 -65.56 2.86 -23.51
CA GLN A 10 -64.83 2.46 -22.31
C GLN A 10 -63.59 1.62 -22.62
N ARG A 11 -63.64 0.78 -23.68
CA ARG A 11 -62.45 0.03 -24.16
C ARG A 11 -61.38 0.96 -24.73
N GLN A 12 -61.77 1.98 -25.51
CA GLN A 12 -60.84 2.97 -26.03
C GLN A 12 -60.21 3.82 -24.91
N LEU A 13 -60.99 4.25 -23.91
CA LEU A 13 -60.47 4.98 -22.75
C LEU A 13 -59.51 4.13 -21.92
N LEU A 14 -59.83 2.86 -21.69
CA LEU A 14 -58.94 1.95 -20.97
C LEU A 14 -57.64 1.70 -21.75
N HIS A 15 -57.71 1.59 -23.07
CA HIS A 15 -56.53 1.45 -23.93
C HIS A 15 -55.65 2.71 -23.91
N ALA A 16 -56.25 3.90 -24.06
CA ALA A 16 -55.54 5.17 -23.98
C ALA A 16 -54.90 5.39 -22.59
N PHE A 17 -55.63 5.04 -21.52
CA PHE A 17 -55.11 5.10 -20.16
C PHE A 17 -53.92 4.15 -19.96
N ARG A 18 -54.02 2.90 -20.44
CA ARG A 18 -52.90 1.94 -20.40
C ARG A 18 -51.68 2.43 -21.19
N GLN A 19 -51.89 3.06 -22.34
CA GLN A 19 -50.81 3.64 -23.13
C GLN A 19 -50.15 4.83 -22.41
N ALA A 20 -50.94 5.73 -21.82
CA ALA A 20 -50.43 6.88 -21.07
C ALA A 20 -49.65 6.44 -19.81
N VAL A 21 -50.17 5.45 -19.07
CA VAL A 21 -49.48 4.86 -17.91
C VAL A 21 -48.18 4.19 -18.35
N SER A 22 -48.19 3.42 -19.45
CA SER A 22 -46.98 2.78 -19.98
C SER A 22 -45.94 3.81 -20.42
N GLN A 23 -46.35 4.86 -21.13
CA GLN A 23 -45.44 5.95 -21.52
C GLN A 23 -44.85 6.67 -20.31
N ARG A 24 -45.64 6.88 -19.25
CA ARG A 24 -45.14 7.49 -18.02
C ARG A 24 -44.14 6.59 -17.28
N ILE A 25 -44.42 5.29 -17.20
CA ILE A 25 -43.50 4.31 -16.59
C ILE A 25 -42.18 4.29 -17.36
N GLU A 26 -42.20 4.29 -18.69
CA GLU A 26 -40.98 4.31 -19.49
C GLU A 26 -40.22 5.64 -19.38
N ALA A 27 -40.91 6.77 -19.25
CA ALA A 27 -40.28 8.07 -18.99
C ALA A 27 -39.59 8.12 -17.60
N GLU A 28 -40.22 7.56 -16.56
CA GLU A 28 -39.63 7.47 -15.22
C GLU A 28 -38.42 6.53 -15.18
N LYS A 29 -38.48 5.38 -15.87
CA LYS A 29 -37.31 4.48 -16.02
C LYS A 29 -36.16 5.16 -16.74
N ALA A 30 -36.44 5.88 -17.82
CA ALA A 30 -35.42 6.64 -18.55
C ALA A 30 -34.80 7.76 -17.71
N ALA A 31 -35.55 8.36 -16.79
CA ALA A 31 -35.03 9.33 -15.83
C ALA A 31 -34.14 8.67 -14.76
N ASP A 32 -34.54 7.53 -14.21
CA ASP A 32 -33.76 6.78 -13.22
C ASP A 32 -32.44 6.24 -13.82
N ASP A 33 -32.47 5.77 -15.08
CA ASP A 33 -31.27 5.32 -15.79
C ASP A 33 -30.28 6.46 -16.05
N ARG A 34 -30.78 7.68 -16.35
CA ARG A 34 -29.94 8.88 -16.47
C ARG A 34 -29.30 9.23 -15.14
N LEU A 35 -30.07 9.24 -14.05
CA LEU A 35 -29.55 9.54 -12.71
C LEU A 35 -28.46 8.56 -12.29
N ARG A 36 -28.65 7.25 -12.54
CA ARG A 36 -27.64 6.22 -12.29
C ARG A 36 -26.39 6.38 -13.17
N SER A 37 -26.55 6.88 -14.40
CA SER A 37 -25.41 7.16 -15.29
C SER A 37 -24.59 8.35 -14.81
N GLU A 38 -25.23 9.41 -14.33
CA GLU A 38 -24.59 10.59 -13.75
C GLU A 38 -23.88 10.24 -12.43
N GLN A 39 -24.50 9.42 -11.58
CA GLN A 39 -23.89 8.90 -10.35
C GLN A 39 -22.60 8.11 -10.65
N ARG A 40 -22.64 7.21 -11.65
CA ARG A 40 -21.45 6.44 -12.06
C ARG A 40 -20.33 7.33 -12.60
N GLN A 41 -20.66 8.39 -13.33
CA GLN A 41 -19.67 9.36 -13.81
C GLN A 41 -19.05 10.15 -12.64
N ALA A 42 -19.86 10.56 -11.66
CA ALA A 42 -19.37 11.24 -10.46
C ALA A 42 -18.45 10.34 -9.62
N ASP A 43 -18.78 9.06 -9.46
CA ASP A 43 -17.96 8.08 -8.73
C ASP A 43 -16.63 7.82 -9.45
N GLN A 44 -16.63 7.75 -10.78
CA GLN A 44 -15.42 7.62 -11.60
C GLN A 44 -14.51 8.86 -11.47
N GLU A 45 -15.09 10.06 -11.50
CA GLU A 45 -14.32 11.30 -11.34
C GLU A 45 -13.73 11.41 -9.93
N LEU A 46 -14.49 11.02 -8.89
CA LEU A 46 -14.00 10.95 -7.51
C LEU A 46 -12.83 9.95 -7.36
N ALA A 47 -12.92 8.79 -8.01
CA ALA A 47 -11.84 7.81 -8.01
C ALA A 47 -10.58 8.35 -8.70
N ARG A 48 -10.73 9.06 -9.82
CA ARG A 48 -9.62 9.72 -10.52
C ARG A 48 -8.94 10.77 -9.64
N ILE A 49 -9.72 11.64 -9.01
CA ILE A 49 -9.19 12.69 -8.10
C ILE A 49 -8.44 12.08 -6.92
N LYS A 50 -8.95 10.99 -6.32
CA LYS A 50 -8.25 10.28 -5.24
C LYS A 50 -6.91 9.69 -5.70
N GLN A 51 -6.88 9.10 -6.90
CA GLN A 51 -5.66 8.54 -7.47
C GLN A 51 -4.62 9.62 -7.78
N GLU A 52 -5.04 10.76 -8.36
CA GLU A 52 -4.18 11.91 -8.61
C GLU A 52 -3.62 12.49 -7.31
N ALA A 53 -4.43 12.60 -6.26
CA ALA A 53 -3.99 13.09 -4.95
C ALA A 53 -2.97 12.14 -4.27
N GLU A 54 -3.18 10.83 -4.34
CA GLU A 54 -2.25 9.82 -3.82
C GLU A 54 -0.91 9.85 -4.58
N GLN A 55 -0.96 10.05 -5.89
CA GLN A 55 0.23 10.16 -6.74
C GLN A 55 1.02 11.43 -6.42
N GLN A 56 0.34 12.56 -6.20
CA GLN A 56 0.97 13.80 -5.74
C GLN A 56 1.58 13.67 -4.34
N ARG A 57 0.91 12.95 -3.42
CA ARG A 57 1.46 12.65 -2.08
C ARG A 57 2.76 11.86 -2.17
N THR A 58 2.75 10.79 -2.95
CA THR A 58 3.92 9.91 -3.16
C THR A 58 5.09 10.68 -3.78
N GLN A 59 4.83 11.54 -4.78
CA GLN A 59 5.86 12.39 -5.39
C GLN A 59 6.42 13.43 -4.40
N ALA A 60 5.58 14.02 -3.56
CA ALA A 60 6.01 14.97 -2.53
C ALA A 60 6.85 14.29 -1.44
N GLU A 61 6.48 13.08 -1.02
CA GLU A 61 7.25 12.26 -0.07
C GLU A 61 8.63 11.88 -0.64
N ALA A 62 8.68 11.44 -1.91
CA ALA A 62 9.94 11.13 -2.60
C ALA A 62 10.86 12.37 -2.70
N ALA A 63 10.32 13.52 -3.09
CA ALA A 63 11.08 14.77 -3.20
C ALA A 63 11.55 15.29 -1.83
N ALA A 64 10.77 15.09 -0.76
CA ALA A 64 11.17 15.44 0.60
C ALA A 64 12.31 14.53 1.10
N ASN A 65 12.21 13.23 0.85
CA ASN A 65 13.26 12.26 1.21
C ASN A 65 14.57 12.53 0.44
N GLU A 66 14.49 12.83 -0.86
CA GLU A 66 15.66 13.19 -1.66
C GLU A 66 16.37 14.45 -1.13
N ARG A 67 15.60 15.49 -0.75
CA ARG A 67 16.14 16.71 -0.13
C ARG A 67 16.78 16.44 1.23
N TYR A 68 16.17 15.57 2.03
CA TYR A 68 16.70 15.16 3.33
C TYR A 68 18.03 14.42 3.18
N GLN A 69 18.09 13.43 2.29
CA GLN A 69 19.31 12.66 1.99
C GLN A 69 20.42 13.56 1.43
N THR A 70 20.07 14.51 0.55
CA THR A 70 21.01 15.51 0.03
C THR A 70 21.55 16.43 1.13
N GLY A 71 20.70 16.81 2.08
CA GLY A 71 21.07 17.60 3.26
C GLY A 71 22.07 16.85 4.16
N ILE A 72 21.80 15.57 4.45
CA ILE A 72 22.71 14.71 5.22
C ILE A 72 24.05 14.55 4.50
N ALA A 73 24.04 14.27 3.20
CA ALA A 73 25.26 14.11 2.41
C ALA A 73 26.11 15.40 2.40
N THR A 74 25.46 16.57 2.31
CA THR A 74 26.13 17.87 2.35
C THR A 74 26.73 18.15 3.73
N ALA A 75 26.00 17.85 4.81
CA ALA A 75 26.48 18.00 6.18
C ALA A 75 27.66 17.07 6.48
N ALA A 76 27.58 15.80 6.03
CA ALA A 76 28.66 14.82 6.16
C ALA A 76 29.92 15.25 5.38
N ALA A 77 29.75 15.85 4.19
CA ALA A 77 30.85 16.37 3.40
C ALA A 77 31.54 17.57 4.06
N GLU A 78 30.79 18.50 4.65
CA GLU A 78 31.38 19.62 5.42
C GLU A 78 32.05 19.13 6.70
N LEU A 79 31.48 18.14 7.41
CA LEU A 79 32.12 17.54 8.58
C LEU A 79 33.47 16.88 8.21
N ALA A 80 33.51 16.13 7.10
CA ALA A 80 34.74 15.54 6.59
C ALA A 80 35.78 16.61 6.20
N ARG A 81 35.34 17.72 5.63
CA ARG A 81 36.20 18.86 5.26
C ARG A 81 36.78 19.56 6.49
N VAL A 82 35.96 19.80 7.51
CA VAL A 82 36.38 20.40 8.77
C VAL A 82 37.36 19.49 9.49
N ARG A 83 37.05 18.19 9.62
CA ARG A 83 37.95 17.19 10.22
C ARG A 83 39.33 17.19 9.55
N ARG A 84 39.36 17.18 8.21
CA ARG A 84 40.62 17.20 7.45
C ARG A 84 41.43 18.47 7.73
N LYS A 85 40.81 19.65 7.68
CA LYS A 85 41.50 20.92 7.99
C LYS A 85 42.01 20.99 9.43
N THR A 86 41.24 20.45 10.39
CA THR A 86 41.65 20.41 11.79
C THR A 86 42.84 19.46 11.98
N GLN A 87 42.83 18.31 11.30
CA GLN A 87 43.92 17.33 11.35
C GLN A 87 45.20 17.82 10.64
N GLU A 88 45.07 18.57 9.54
CA GLU A 88 46.20 19.24 8.88
C GLU A 88 46.85 20.31 9.78
N LYS A 89 46.02 21.12 10.47
CA LYS A 89 46.52 22.07 11.47
C LYS A 89 47.18 21.36 12.65
N LEU A 90 46.62 20.24 13.08
CA LEU A 90 47.17 19.42 14.16
C LEU A 90 48.57 18.93 13.81
N GLN A 91 48.75 18.31 12.65
CA GLN A 91 50.05 17.84 12.18
C GLN A 91 51.06 18.98 12.05
N HIS A 92 50.61 20.18 11.67
CA HIS A 92 51.48 21.35 11.60
C HIS A 92 51.91 21.83 13.00
N THR A 93 50.99 21.92 13.95
CA THR A 93 51.27 22.32 15.34
C THR A 93 52.13 21.27 16.06
N GLU A 94 51.87 19.98 15.85
CA GLU A 94 52.72 18.88 16.36
C GLU A 94 54.13 18.96 15.80
N ALA A 95 54.29 19.28 14.51
CA ALA A 95 55.60 19.47 13.89
C ALA A 95 56.33 20.72 14.41
N GLU A 96 55.62 21.82 14.68
CA GLU A 96 56.18 23.03 15.29
C GLU A 96 56.62 22.79 16.75
N VAL A 97 55.81 22.07 17.53
CA VAL A 97 56.14 21.68 18.91
C VAL A 97 57.33 20.71 18.94
N ALA A 98 57.37 19.73 18.03
CA ALA A 98 58.49 18.80 17.89
C ALA A 98 59.78 19.48 17.42
N SER A 99 59.69 20.54 16.61
CA SER A 99 60.83 21.36 16.18
C SER A 99 61.36 22.30 17.26
N GLY A 100 60.55 22.64 18.28
CA GLY A 100 60.89 23.65 19.28
C GLY A 100 61.62 23.13 20.53
N TYR A 101 61.58 21.84 20.85
CA TYR A 101 61.93 21.35 22.19
C TYR A 101 63.04 20.29 22.23
N SER A 102 64.28 20.76 22.41
CA SER A 102 65.43 19.95 22.85
C SER A 102 65.70 20.02 24.36
N GLN A 103 64.79 20.57 25.16
CA GLN A 103 64.95 20.71 26.62
C GLN A 103 63.65 20.37 27.37
N GLY A 104 63.66 19.26 28.12
CA GLY A 104 62.65 18.94 29.14
C GLY A 104 61.48 18.06 28.67
N ARG A 105 61.63 16.73 28.77
CA ARG A 105 60.67 15.71 28.32
C ARG A 105 59.32 15.75 29.05
N GLN A 106 59.31 16.17 30.32
CA GLN A 106 58.14 16.11 31.19
C GLN A 106 57.14 17.28 30.95
N THR A 107 57.66 18.46 30.63
CA THR A 107 56.87 19.64 30.25
C THR A 107 56.26 19.52 28.84
N ALA A 108 56.82 18.66 27.99
CA ALA A 108 56.31 18.42 26.64
C ALA A 108 55.06 17.52 26.63
N ASP A 109 55.02 16.50 27.50
CA ASP A 109 53.86 15.61 27.62
C ASP A 109 52.64 16.35 28.21
N GLU A 110 52.86 17.25 29.17
CA GLU A 110 51.81 18.10 29.74
C GLU A 110 51.28 19.14 28.73
N ALA A 111 52.17 19.74 27.93
CA ALA A 111 51.77 20.66 26.88
C ALA A 111 51.00 19.97 25.75
N MET A 112 51.39 18.75 25.36
CA MET A 112 50.68 17.93 24.38
C MET A 112 49.30 17.49 24.89
N ALA A 113 49.21 17.09 26.16
CA ALA A 113 47.93 16.73 26.79
C ALA A 113 46.97 17.92 26.85
N GLU A 114 47.45 19.12 27.18
CA GLU A 114 46.61 20.33 27.20
C GLU A 114 46.15 20.74 25.79
N VAL A 115 47.01 20.59 24.78
CA VAL A 115 46.63 20.82 23.37
C VAL A 115 45.55 19.81 22.94
N GLN A 116 45.71 18.52 23.25
CA GLN A 116 44.69 17.50 22.97
C GLN A 116 43.36 17.81 23.65
N ARG A 117 43.39 18.24 24.92
CA ARG A 117 42.18 18.61 25.67
C ARG A 117 41.45 19.79 25.03
N GLN A 118 42.17 20.83 24.62
CA GLN A 118 41.60 21.99 23.93
C GLN A 118 41.04 21.64 22.54
N ILE A 119 41.58 20.61 21.88
CA ILE A 119 41.09 20.13 20.58
C ILE A 119 39.79 19.34 20.74
N GLU A 120 39.73 18.42 21.70
CA GLU A 120 38.51 17.65 22.01
C GLU A 120 37.37 18.58 22.42
N GLU A 121 37.65 19.60 23.23
CA GLU A 121 36.66 20.58 23.65
C GLU A 121 36.10 21.38 22.45
N ARG A 122 36.96 21.78 21.49
CA ARG A 122 36.52 22.48 20.27
C ARG A 122 35.75 21.57 19.31
N LEU A 123 36.14 20.30 19.18
CA LEU A 123 35.43 19.32 18.35
C LEU A 123 34.03 19.05 18.92
N ASN A 124 33.93 18.82 20.24
CA ASN A 124 32.65 18.59 20.91
C ASN A 124 31.73 19.80 20.80
N THR A 125 32.27 21.02 20.91
CA THR A 125 31.49 22.26 20.75
C THR A 125 30.96 22.40 19.32
N GLN A 126 31.79 22.14 18.31
CA GLN A 126 31.37 22.21 16.91
C GLN A 126 30.37 21.12 16.52
N GLU A 127 30.50 19.93 17.08
CA GLU A 127 29.54 18.84 16.90
C GLU A 127 28.18 19.17 17.53
N ALA A 128 28.19 19.77 18.71
CA ALA A 128 26.97 20.27 19.36
C ALA A 128 26.26 21.36 18.53
N ASP A 129 27.00 22.32 17.97
CA ASP A 129 26.44 23.38 17.11
C ASP A 129 25.82 22.82 15.82
N ILE A 130 26.46 21.81 15.21
CA ILE A 130 25.94 21.14 14.01
C ILE A 130 24.67 20.34 14.33
N ASN A 131 24.67 19.59 15.43
CA ASN A 131 23.50 18.83 15.86
C ASN A 131 22.32 19.75 16.20
N ALA A 132 22.57 20.90 16.82
CA ALA A 132 21.56 21.92 17.07
C ALA A 132 20.98 22.51 15.76
N ALA A 133 21.81 22.74 14.75
CA ALA A 133 21.37 23.22 13.44
C ALA A 133 20.53 22.18 12.67
N LEU A 134 20.88 20.89 12.80
CA LEU A 134 20.11 19.79 12.21
C LEU A 134 18.73 19.64 12.85
N GLU A 135 18.63 19.73 14.19
CA GLU A 135 17.35 19.69 14.90
C GLU A 135 16.46 20.90 14.58
N ALA A 136 17.04 22.10 14.47
CA ALA A 136 16.30 23.28 14.03
C ALA A 136 15.72 23.08 12.62
N ARG A 137 16.51 22.52 11.70
CA ARG A 137 16.06 22.24 10.32
C ARG A 137 14.99 21.15 10.26
N ARG A 138 15.09 20.14 11.12
CA ARG A 138 14.06 19.09 11.28
C ARG A 138 12.73 19.69 11.74
N GLY A 139 12.77 20.62 12.69
CA GLY A 139 11.59 21.37 13.15
C GLY A 139 10.93 22.20 12.04
N GLU A 140 11.72 22.86 11.19
CA GLU A 140 11.20 23.61 10.03
C GLU A 140 10.49 22.71 9.02
N ILE A 141 11.07 21.55 8.71
CA ILE A 141 10.49 20.57 7.78
C ILE A 141 9.18 20.01 8.33
N GLU A 142 9.14 19.64 9.61
CA GLU A 142 7.94 19.14 10.27
C GLU A 142 6.81 20.18 10.27
N ALA A 143 7.14 21.45 10.54
CA ALA A 143 6.18 22.55 10.48
C ALA A 143 5.61 22.76 9.06
N GLU A 144 6.44 22.67 8.02
CA GLU A 144 5.97 22.74 6.62
C GLU A 144 5.09 21.52 6.26
N TRP A 145 5.40 20.35 6.80
CA TRP A 145 4.64 19.12 6.59
C TRP A 145 3.25 19.18 7.23
N GLN A 146 3.16 19.63 8.48
CA GLN A 146 1.89 19.84 9.19
C GLN A 146 1.00 20.87 8.47
N LYS A 147 1.60 21.93 7.92
CA LYS A 147 0.89 22.93 7.13
C LYS A 147 0.27 22.33 5.86
N ARG A 148 1.05 21.59 5.07
CA ARG A 148 0.54 20.94 3.83
C ARG A 148 -0.50 19.86 4.12
N ARG A 149 -0.38 19.15 5.23
CA ARG A 149 -1.37 18.16 5.69
C ARG A 149 -2.70 18.82 6.03
N ALA A 150 -2.68 19.99 6.68
CA ALA A 150 -3.89 20.77 6.95
C ALA A 150 -4.54 21.28 5.65
N GLU A 151 -3.76 21.79 4.70
CA GLU A 151 -4.24 22.24 3.39
C GLU A 151 -4.88 21.10 2.57
N ALA A 152 -4.28 19.91 2.57
CA ALA A 152 -4.82 18.72 1.91
C ALA A 152 -6.12 18.22 2.56
N ALA A 153 -6.23 18.27 3.89
CA ALA A 153 -7.43 17.91 4.63
C ALA A 153 -8.59 18.87 4.34
N ASP A 154 -8.32 20.18 4.22
CA ASP A 154 -9.32 21.19 3.86
C ASP A 154 -9.79 21.05 2.40
N LEU A 155 -8.90 20.71 1.47
CA LEU A 155 -9.24 20.38 0.08
C LEU A 155 -10.19 19.17 -0.01
N LEU A 156 -9.87 18.08 0.72
CA LEU A 156 -10.71 16.88 0.75
C LEU A 156 -12.11 17.18 1.30
N LYS A 157 -12.17 17.95 2.39
CA LYS A 157 -13.41 18.33 3.07
C LYS A 157 -14.29 19.26 2.21
N ASN A 158 -13.69 20.15 1.43
CA ASN A 158 -14.41 21.04 0.50
C ASN A 158 -14.93 20.29 -0.75
N THR A 159 -14.17 19.33 -1.27
CA THR A 159 -14.61 18.49 -2.40
C THR A 159 -15.75 17.55 -1.99
N GLU A 160 -15.70 16.96 -0.79
CA GLU A 160 -16.81 16.16 -0.24
C GLU A 160 -18.09 16.98 0.02
N ARG A 161 -17.94 18.27 0.35
CA ARG A 161 -19.08 19.19 0.56
C ARG A 161 -19.76 19.58 -0.75
N THR A 162 -18.99 19.80 -1.80
CA THR A 162 -19.48 20.21 -3.14
C THR A 162 -20.25 19.08 -3.83
N ILE A 163 -19.86 17.81 -3.61
CA ILE A 163 -20.49 16.65 -4.24
C ILE A 163 -21.81 16.23 -3.54
N ARG A 164 -22.02 16.57 -2.26
CA ARG A 164 -23.26 16.21 -1.52
C ARG A 164 -24.47 17.15 -1.75
N TYR A 165 -24.33 18.27 -2.45
CA TYR A 165 -25.41 19.27 -2.60
C TYR A 165 -25.91 19.46 -4.05
N PRO A 166 -26.47 18.41 -4.67
CA PRO A 166 -27.67 18.61 -5.50
C PRO A 166 -28.83 17.64 -5.21
N ALA A 167 -28.72 16.75 -4.21
CA ALA A 167 -29.70 15.69 -4.00
C ALA A 167 -30.87 16.03 -3.03
N ILE A 168 -30.96 17.26 -2.52
CA ILE A 168 -32.05 17.67 -1.59
C ILE A 168 -32.66 18.99 -2.05
N SER A 169 -33.46 18.96 -3.12
CA SER A 169 -34.54 19.92 -3.35
C SER A 169 -35.51 19.34 -4.37
N LEU A 170 -36.80 19.55 -4.14
CA LEU A 170 -37.96 19.11 -4.95
C LEU A 170 -38.57 17.75 -4.56
N GLY A 171 -38.92 17.63 -3.27
CA GLY A 171 -40.00 16.76 -2.82
C GLY A 171 -41.18 17.59 -2.32
N THR A 172 -42.40 17.16 -2.68
CA THR A 172 -43.73 17.65 -2.23
C THR A 172 -44.30 18.89 -2.93
N VAL A 173 -44.98 18.67 -4.06
CA VAL A 173 -46.17 19.45 -4.40
C VAL A 173 -47.41 18.58 -4.20
N ASN A 174 -48.31 19.15 -3.43
CA ASN A 174 -49.50 18.62 -2.81
C ASN A 174 -50.58 18.28 -3.86
N LEU A 175 -51.06 17.04 -3.89
CA LEU A 175 -52.23 16.60 -4.67
C LEU A 175 -53.50 17.01 -3.90
N GLY A 176 -53.95 18.24 -4.14
CA GLY A 176 -55.20 18.75 -3.58
C GLY A 176 -55.75 19.88 -4.43
N HIS A 177 -56.90 19.63 -5.04
CA HIS A 177 -57.83 20.56 -5.71
C HIS A 177 -57.84 20.60 -7.25
N LEU A 178 -59.08 20.48 -7.74
CA LEU A 178 -59.68 20.95 -9.00
C LEU A 178 -59.70 19.99 -10.21
N LEU A 179 -60.76 19.17 -10.24
CA LEU A 179 -61.65 19.13 -11.43
C LEU A 179 -62.65 20.30 -11.28
N PRO A 180 -63.01 21.03 -12.36
CA PRO A 180 -64.09 20.56 -13.24
C PRO A 180 -63.92 20.90 -14.75
N GLU A 181 -64.18 19.88 -15.58
CA GLU A 181 -65.17 19.85 -16.67
C GLU A 181 -65.17 20.90 -17.85
N PRO A 182 -65.90 20.67 -18.95
CA PRO A 182 -65.31 20.35 -20.26
C PRO A 182 -65.57 21.43 -21.34
N ARG A 183 -64.82 21.39 -22.44
CA ARG A 183 -65.27 21.97 -23.72
C ARG A 183 -65.04 21.00 -24.86
N ILE A 184 -66.17 20.50 -25.35
CA ILE A 184 -66.35 19.85 -26.65
C ILE A 184 -66.28 20.95 -27.70
N GLU A 185 -65.43 20.79 -28.71
CA GLU A 185 -65.77 21.20 -30.07
C GLU A 185 -65.09 20.28 -31.09
N THR A 186 -65.95 19.63 -31.85
CA THR A 186 -65.78 18.74 -32.99
C THR A 186 -64.97 19.41 -34.11
N SER A 187 -64.10 18.75 -34.89
CA SER A 187 -64.51 17.73 -35.86
C SER A 187 -63.31 17.12 -36.63
N TYR A 188 -63.24 15.79 -36.56
CA TYR A 188 -62.95 14.77 -37.59
C TYR A 188 -61.89 15.02 -38.69
N TRP A 189 -60.75 14.33 -38.53
CA TRP A 189 -60.06 13.63 -39.62
C TRP A 189 -60.25 12.12 -39.43
N THR A 190 -60.71 11.42 -40.46
CA THR A 190 -59.98 10.37 -41.20
C THR A 190 -60.94 9.52 -42.02
N ASN A 191 -60.67 9.49 -43.32
CA ASN A 191 -60.78 8.37 -44.26
C ASN A 191 -61.55 7.12 -43.79
N GLY A 192 -62.75 6.97 -44.35
CA GLY A 192 -63.36 5.68 -44.67
C GLY A 192 -63.69 5.67 -46.15
N ASN A 193 -63.21 4.64 -46.86
CA ASN A 193 -63.52 4.36 -48.25
C ASN A 193 -65.05 4.21 -48.46
N ASP A 194 -65.58 4.92 -49.45
CA ASP A 194 -66.73 4.46 -50.23
C ASP A 194 -66.59 4.91 -51.69
N LEU A 195 -66.67 3.91 -52.57
CA LEU A 195 -67.33 3.82 -53.88
C LEU A 195 -67.61 5.13 -54.68
N ILE A 196 -67.30 5.09 -55.99
CA ILE A 196 -68.21 5.32 -57.16
C ILE A 196 -67.41 5.84 -58.40
N PRO A 197 -67.58 5.25 -59.60
CA PRO A 197 -67.04 5.73 -60.90
C PRO A 197 -68.00 6.70 -61.62
N PRO A 198 -67.59 7.41 -62.70
CA PRO A 198 -68.14 7.08 -64.03
C PRO A 198 -67.26 7.41 -65.28
N ALA A 199 -67.34 6.51 -66.29
CA ALA A 199 -67.54 6.64 -67.77
C ALA A 199 -66.90 7.81 -68.60
N PRO A 200 -66.71 7.71 -69.96
CA PRO A 200 -67.38 6.82 -70.94
C PRO A 200 -66.58 6.23 -72.15
N TRP A 201 -67.00 5.02 -72.61
CA TRP A 201 -67.31 4.48 -73.98
C TRP A 201 -66.50 4.87 -75.26
N PRO A 202 -66.48 4.05 -76.38
CA PRO A 202 -66.78 2.60 -76.53
C PRO A 202 -66.03 1.78 -77.65
N ARG A 203 -66.44 0.49 -77.73
CA ARG A 203 -66.38 -0.54 -78.82
C ARG A 203 -65.14 -1.48 -78.77
N ALA A 204 -65.28 -2.81 -78.86
CA ALA A 204 -66.15 -3.57 -79.74
C ALA A 204 -66.35 -5.08 -79.34
N VAL A 205 -67.59 -5.57 -79.56
CA VAL A 205 -67.97 -6.83 -80.27
C VAL A 205 -67.86 -8.19 -79.53
N LYS A 206 -69.02 -8.85 -79.31
CA LYS A 206 -69.54 -10.01 -80.10
C LYS A 206 -71.00 -10.37 -79.74
N LEU A 207 -71.82 -10.49 -80.79
CA LEU A 207 -73.20 -11.04 -80.90
C LEU A 207 -73.16 -12.59 -80.86
N PRO A 208 -74.27 -13.40 -80.71
CA PRO A 208 -75.56 -13.29 -81.47
C PRO A 208 -76.87 -13.81 -80.79
N THR A 209 -78.05 -13.33 -81.20
CA THR A 209 -79.14 -14.01 -81.98
C THR A 209 -80.45 -13.27 -81.63
N LYS A 210 -81.54 -13.12 -82.41
CA LYS A 210 -82.07 -13.62 -83.70
C LYS A 210 -83.30 -12.72 -84.06
N LEU A 211 -83.79 -12.89 -85.30
CA LEU A 211 -85.03 -12.39 -85.96
C LEU A 211 -84.76 -11.23 -86.95
N ARG A 212 -84.64 -11.51 -88.25
CA ARG A 212 -85.75 -11.62 -89.26
C ARG A 212 -86.45 -10.26 -89.37
N ASP A 213 -86.36 -9.45 -90.43
CA ASP A 213 -86.24 -9.65 -91.88
C ASP A 213 -85.30 -8.53 -92.43
N VAL A 214 -84.55 -8.67 -93.53
CA VAL A 214 -85.04 -8.46 -94.91
C VAL A 214 -84.11 -9.22 -95.87
N GLU A 215 -84.70 -10.28 -96.37
CA GLU A 215 -84.30 -11.12 -97.49
C GLU A 215 -84.57 -10.38 -98.82
N ARG A 216 -83.76 -9.36 -99.17
CA ARG A 216 -83.86 -8.72 -100.49
C ARG A 216 -82.67 -7.82 -100.92
N ALA A 217 -81.43 -8.33 -100.93
CA ALA A 217 -80.33 -7.71 -101.70
C ALA A 217 -79.12 -8.63 -101.94
N ALA A 218 -79.28 -9.94 -101.80
CA ALA A 218 -78.36 -10.90 -102.38
C ALA A 218 -78.90 -11.26 -103.77
N ASN A 219 -78.44 -10.51 -104.78
CA ASN A 219 -78.25 -10.96 -106.17
C ASN A 219 -78.04 -9.72 -107.04
N GLU A 220 -76.81 -9.19 -107.05
CA GLU A 220 -76.13 -8.62 -108.23
C GLU A 220 -74.80 -7.96 -107.82
N LEU A 221 -73.82 -7.99 -108.73
CA LEU A 221 -72.52 -7.30 -108.70
C LEU A 221 -71.31 -8.03 -108.07
N GLY A 222 -71.18 -9.32 -108.42
CA GLY A 222 -69.90 -10.04 -108.48
C GLY A 222 -68.94 -9.60 -109.60
N ARG A 223 -68.76 -8.29 -109.87
CA ARG A 223 -67.86 -7.81 -110.96
C ARG A 223 -67.00 -6.59 -110.62
N TRP A 224 -66.27 -6.60 -109.50
CA TRP A 224 -65.25 -5.56 -109.18
C TRP A 224 -63.98 -6.05 -108.44
N ARG A 225 -63.59 -7.32 -108.62
CA ARG A 225 -62.58 -8.00 -107.78
C ARG A 225 -61.25 -8.31 -108.49
N VAL A 226 -60.59 -7.34 -109.15
CA VAL A 226 -59.17 -7.50 -109.61
C VAL A 226 -58.28 -6.24 -109.50
N LYS A 227 -58.79 -5.00 -109.40
CA LYS A 227 -57.91 -3.78 -109.40
C LYS A 227 -57.50 -3.20 -108.03
N ARG A 228 -58.04 -3.64 -106.89
CA ARG A 228 -57.77 -3.03 -105.55
C ARG A 228 -56.54 -3.57 -104.80
N ASN A 229 -55.99 -4.73 -105.18
CA ASN A 229 -54.99 -5.45 -104.37
C ASN A 229 -53.52 -5.04 -104.57
N ARG A 230 -53.18 -4.12 -105.49
CA ARG A 230 -51.80 -3.65 -105.69
C ARG A 230 -51.43 -2.40 -104.89
N TYR A 231 -52.41 -1.57 -104.53
CA TYR A 231 -52.15 -0.29 -103.81
C TYR A 231 -51.97 -0.48 -102.29
N ILE A 232 -52.66 -1.45 -101.69
CA ILE A 232 -52.62 -1.68 -100.23
C ILE A 232 -51.27 -2.30 -99.80
N THR A 233 -50.69 -3.17 -100.64
CA THR A 233 -49.42 -3.84 -100.33
C THR A 233 -48.21 -2.90 -100.42
N ALA A 234 -48.23 -1.92 -101.33
CA ALA A 234 -47.14 -0.96 -101.48
C ALA A 234 -47.07 0.03 -100.30
N VAL A 235 -48.23 0.48 -99.79
CA VAL A 235 -48.29 1.38 -98.62
C VAL A 235 -47.89 0.66 -97.34
N ALA A 236 -48.25 -0.61 -97.17
CA ALA A 236 -47.86 -1.40 -95.99
C ALA A 236 -46.34 -1.60 -95.88
N VAL A 237 -45.64 -1.85 -97.00
CA VAL A 237 -44.18 -2.02 -97.01
C VAL A 237 -43.45 -0.71 -96.68
N ALA A 238 -43.93 0.43 -97.20
CA ALA A 238 -43.33 1.73 -96.91
C ALA A 238 -43.42 2.10 -95.42
N VAL A 239 -44.55 1.80 -94.76
CA VAL A 239 -44.73 2.05 -93.31
C VAL A 239 -43.80 1.19 -92.47
N VAL A 240 -43.61 -0.09 -92.82
CA VAL A 240 -42.69 -0.99 -92.08
C VAL A 240 -41.24 -0.52 -92.19
N VAL A 241 -40.79 -0.06 -93.36
CA VAL A 241 -39.43 0.44 -93.55
C VAL A 241 -39.16 1.70 -92.72
N VAL A 242 -40.12 2.63 -92.66
CA VAL A 242 -39.99 3.85 -91.85
C VAL A 242 -39.93 3.53 -90.35
N VAL A 243 -40.74 2.57 -89.87
CA VAL A 243 -40.73 2.16 -88.45
C VAL A 243 -39.41 1.46 -88.09
N LEU A 244 -38.90 0.57 -88.94
CA LEU A 244 -37.61 -0.09 -88.71
C LEU A 244 -36.43 0.90 -88.74
N PHE A 245 -36.47 1.90 -89.62
CA PHE A 245 -35.45 2.95 -89.67
C PHE A 245 -35.49 3.83 -88.41
N ALA A 246 -36.69 4.23 -87.95
CA ALA A 246 -36.84 4.97 -86.70
C ALA A 246 -36.38 4.17 -85.47
N MET A 247 -36.67 2.87 -85.44
CA MET A 247 -36.24 1.98 -84.35
C MET A 247 -34.72 1.77 -84.36
N HIS A 248 -34.10 1.67 -85.53
CA HIS A 248 -32.63 1.63 -85.66
C HIS A 248 -31.99 2.93 -85.19
N MET A 249 -32.51 4.08 -85.61
CA MET A 249 -32.03 5.40 -85.15
C MET A 249 -32.18 5.58 -83.64
N TYR A 250 -33.30 5.14 -83.05
CA TYR A 250 -33.51 5.17 -81.61
C TYR A 250 -32.52 4.26 -80.86
N THR A 251 -32.25 3.07 -81.40
CA THR A 251 -31.28 2.13 -80.81
C THR A 251 -29.86 2.69 -80.87
N GLN A 252 -29.47 3.31 -81.99
CA GLN A 252 -28.16 3.98 -82.12
C GLN A 252 -28.03 5.15 -81.14
N TRP A 253 -29.06 5.99 -81.02
CA TRP A 253 -29.09 7.11 -80.07
C TRP A 253 -29.02 6.63 -78.61
N TYR A 254 -29.79 5.60 -78.26
CA TYR A 254 -29.80 5.01 -76.91
C TYR A 254 -28.43 4.41 -76.55
N ASN A 255 -27.80 3.71 -77.49
CA ASN A 255 -26.47 3.12 -77.29
C ASN A 255 -25.38 4.20 -77.13
N GLU A 256 -25.47 5.31 -77.88
CA GLU A 256 -24.52 6.42 -77.72
C GLU A 256 -24.68 7.12 -76.37
N GLN A 257 -25.92 7.31 -75.87
CA GLN A 257 -26.15 7.86 -74.54
C GLN A 257 -25.59 6.95 -73.43
N GLN A 258 -25.72 5.62 -73.56
CA GLN A 258 -25.13 4.67 -72.62
C GLN A 258 -23.60 4.73 -72.63
N ARG A 259 -22.98 4.83 -73.81
CA ARG A 259 -21.53 4.92 -73.96
C ARG A 259 -20.95 6.19 -73.35
N GLN A 260 -21.62 7.33 -73.54
CA GLN A 260 -21.21 8.60 -72.93
C GLN A 260 -21.37 8.58 -71.40
N ALA A 261 -22.44 7.96 -70.88
CA ALA A 261 -22.62 7.78 -69.43
C ALA A 261 -21.52 6.91 -68.81
N GLN A 262 -21.07 5.86 -69.52
CA GLN A 262 -20.02 4.96 -69.01
C GLN A 262 -18.64 5.62 -68.98
N ILE A 263 -18.28 6.38 -70.03
CA ILE A 263 -17.02 7.15 -70.05
C ILE A 263 -17.01 8.21 -68.94
N ALA A 264 -18.14 8.90 -68.72
CA ALA A 264 -18.26 9.88 -67.63
C ALA A 264 -18.14 9.24 -66.24
N PHE A 265 -18.68 8.04 -66.05
CA PHE A 265 -18.58 7.29 -64.80
C PHE A 265 -17.14 6.81 -64.51
N GLU A 266 -16.44 6.29 -65.51
CA GLU A 266 -15.04 5.85 -65.37
C GLU A 266 -14.09 7.01 -65.12
N ALA A 267 -14.28 8.14 -65.80
CA ALA A 267 -13.51 9.36 -65.58
C ALA A 267 -13.72 9.96 -64.18
N PHE A 268 -14.90 9.76 -63.58
CA PHE A 268 -15.24 10.23 -62.24
C PHE A 268 -14.67 9.33 -61.12
N MET A 269 -14.68 8.01 -61.31
CA MET A 269 -14.28 7.04 -60.27
C MET A 269 -12.77 6.74 -60.22
N ALA A 270 -12.04 6.89 -61.32
CA ALA A 270 -10.63 6.51 -61.38
C ALA A 270 -9.67 7.33 -60.46
N PRO A 271 -9.80 8.66 -60.32
CA PRO A 271 -8.92 9.45 -59.47
C PRO A 271 -9.22 9.27 -57.97
N THR A 272 -10.48 9.02 -57.62
CA THR A 272 -10.94 8.91 -56.23
C THR A 272 -10.62 7.54 -55.64
N TRP A 273 -10.80 6.46 -56.40
CA TRP A 273 -10.46 5.10 -55.97
C TRP A 273 -8.95 4.91 -55.73
N THR A 274 -8.11 5.44 -56.63
CA THR A 274 -6.64 5.31 -56.52
C THR A 274 -6.07 6.10 -55.36
N ALA A 275 -6.54 7.33 -55.14
CA ALA A 275 -6.15 8.14 -54.00
C ALA A 275 -6.60 7.52 -52.66
N GLU A 276 -7.81 6.95 -52.60
CA GLU A 276 -8.32 6.28 -51.40
C GLU A 276 -7.52 5.02 -51.05
N VAL A 277 -7.17 4.20 -52.06
CA VAL A 277 -6.35 3.00 -51.85
C VAL A 277 -4.94 3.36 -51.38
N GLN A 278 -4.30 4.38 -51.96
CA GLN A 278 -2.98 4.85 -51.53
C GLN A 278 -3.00 5.45 -50.11
N ALA A 279 -4.05 6.23 -49.79
CA ALA A 279 -4.25 6.77 -48.45
C ALA A 279 -4.42 5.66 -47.41
N ARG A 280 -5.22 4.62 -47.70
CA ARG A 280 -5.39 3.44 -46.83
C ARG A 280 -4.08 2.68 -46.62
N GLN A 281 -3.34 2.40 -47.69
CA GLN A 281 -2.03 1.70 -47.59
C GLN A 281 -1.01 2.50 -46.77
N THR A 282 -0.99 3.82 -46.92
CA THR A 282 -0.09 4.69 -46.16
C THR A 282 -0.50 4.75 -44.68
N ALA A 283 -1.80 4.85 -44.40
CA ALA A 283 -2.33 4.81 -43.03
C ALA A 283 -2.06 3.47 -42.35
N GLU A 284 -2.21 2.34 -43.05
CA GLU A 284 -1.88 1.01 -42.53
C GLU A 284 -0.37 0.86 -42.26
N ALA A 285 0.49 1.37 -43.14
CA ALA A 285 1.94 1.33 -42.93
C ALA A 285 2.37 2.18 -41.72
N GLN A 286 1.79 3.37 -41.56
CA GLN A 286 2.02 4.22 -40.38
C GLN A 286 1.51 3.55 -39.10
N ALA A 287 0.29 2.97 -39.12
CA ALA A 287 -0.27 2.26 -37.99
C ALA A 287 0.61 1.07 -37.56
N ARG A 288 1.16 0.30 -38.52
CA ARG A 288 2.10 -0.79 -38.24
C ARG A 288 3.40 -0.29 -37.61
N GLN A 289 4.00 0.76 -38.16
CA GLN A 289 5.23 1.34 -37.59
C GLN A 289 5.01 1.86 -36.18
N THR A 290 3.88 2.53 -35.92
CA THR A 290 3.53 3.00 -34.57
C THR A 290 3.29 1.84 -33.62
N ALA A 291 2.58 0.79 -34.05
CA ALA A 291 2.34 -0.40 -33.23
C ALA A 291 3.65 -1.14 -32.89
N GLU A 292 4.57 -1.27 -33.85
CA GLU A 292 5.90 -1.87 -33.62
C GLU A 292 6.75 -1.02 -32.67
N ALA A 293 6.74 0.31 -32.82
CA ALA A 293 7.46 1.22 -31.92
C ALA A 293 6.91 1.14 -30.48
N GLN A 294 5.58 1.13 -30.32
CA GLN A 294 4.92 0.95 -29.03
C GLN A 294 5.22 -0.42 -28.40
N ALA A 295 5.22 -1.50 -29.20
CA ALA A 295 5.56 -2.83 -28.72
C ALA A 295 7.02 -2.92 -28.23
N ARG A 296 7.96 -2.30 -28.96
CA ARG A 296 9.38 -2.22 -28.56
C ARG A 296 9.54 -1.44 -27.26
N GLN A 297 8.96 -0.24 -27.17
CA GLN A 297 9.02 0.57 -25.95
C GLN A 297 8.43 -0.16 -24.74
N THR A 298 7.33 -0.88 -24.93
CA THR A 298 6.69 -1.65 -23.85
C THR A 298 7.58 -2.81 -23.41
N THR A 299 8.19 -3.52 -24.37
CA THR A 299 9.10 -4.65 -24.09
C THR A 299 10.36 -4.18 -23.37
N GLU A 300 10.94 -3.08 -23.82
CA GLU A 300 12.12 -2.46 -23.18
C GLU A 300 11.79 -1.96 -21.77
N ALA A 301 10.62 -1.35 -21.56
CA ALA A 301 10.16 -0.93 -20.23
C ALA A 301 9.96 -2.12 -19.28
N GLN A 302 9.34 -3.21 -19.76
CA GLN A 302 9.17 -4.44 -18.97
C GLN A 302 10.51 -5.11 -18.64
N ALA A 303 11.42 -5.18 -19.61
CA ALA A 303 12.76 -5.72 -19.41
C ALA A 303 13.55 -4.89 -18.38
N ARG A 304 13.45 -3.56 -18.46
CA ARG A 304 14.06 -2.64 -17.50
C ARG A 304 13.49 -2.82 -16.09
N GLN A 305 12.17 -2.85 -15.94
CA GLN A 305 11.53 -3.07 -14.63
C GLN A 305 11.92 -4.42 -14.03
N THR A 306 12.01 -5.47 -14.86
CA THR A 306 12.45 -6.80 -14.42
C THR A 306 13.92 -6.77 -13.98
N ALA A 307 14.79 -6.10 -14.74
CA ALA A 307 16.21 -5.97 -14.39
C ALA A 307 16.41 -5.15 -13.11
N GLU A 308 15.64 -4.08 -12.92
CA GLU A 308 15.65 -3.26 -11.69
C GLU A 308 15.21 -4.10 -10.47
N ALA A 309 14.11 -4.85 -10.58
CA ALA A 309 13.65 -5.74 -9.51
C ALA A 309 14.65 -6.87 -9.19
N GLN A 310 15.29 -7.45 -10.20
CA GLN A 310 16.34 -8.46 -10.01
C GLN A 310 17.60 -7.87 -9.36
N ALA A 311 17.99 -6.66 -9.76
CA ALA A 311 19.13 -5.96 -9.17
C ALA A 311 18.87 -5.61 -7.71
N GLU A 312 17.66 -5.13 -7.39
CA GLU A 312 17.24 -4.85 -6.01
C GLU A 312 17.26 -6.12 -5.14
N GLN A 313 16.65 -7.21 -5.62
CA GLN A 313 16.67 -8.49 -4.90
C GLN A 313 18.10 -9.03 -4.71
N THR A 314 18.96 -8.88 -5.72
CA THR A 314 20.36 -9.31 -5.63
C THR A 314 21.14 -8.46 -4.62
N ALA A 315 20.91 -7.13 -4.62
CA ALA A 315 21.53 -6.22 -3.67
C ALA A 315 21.09 -6.51 -2.23
N GLU A 316 19.81 -6.81 -2.00
CA GLU A 316 19.27 -7.19 -0.68
C GLU A 316 19.91 -8.49 -0.17
N VAL A 317 20.01 -9.52 -1.02
CA VAL A 317 20.65 -10.79 -0.67
C VAL A 317 22.13 -10.59 -0.35
N GLN A 318 22.86 -9.79 -1.14
CA GLN A 318 24.27 -9.49 -0.90
C GLN A 318 24.48 -8.69 0.41
N ALA A 319 23.63 -7.70 0.67
CA ALA A 319 23.67 -6.92 1.91
C ALA A 319 23.45 -7.83 3.13
N ARG A 320 22.44 -8.71 3.07
CA ARG A 320 22.16 -9.68 4.14
C ARG A 320 23.33 -10.64 4.36
N GLN A 321 23.90 -11.21 3.30
CA GLN A 321 25.07 -12.08 3.40
C GLN A 321 26.29 -11.35 4.01
N THR A 322 26.45 -10.06 3.71
CA THR A 322 27.51 -9.23 4.27
C THR A 322 27.32 -9.04 5.78
N VAL A 323 26.10 -8.70 6.21
CA VAL A 323 25.77 -8.57 7.64
C VAL A 323 25.97 -9.91 8.36
N GLU A 324 25.46 -11.01 7.82
CA GLU A 324 25.64 -12.35 8.41
C GLU A 324 27.13 -12.74 8.54
N ALA A 325 27.95 -12.42 7.54
CA ALA A 325 29.40 -12.65 7.60
C ALA A 325 30.10 -11.77 8.65
N GLN A 326 29.70 -10.50 8.77
CA GLN A 326 30.21 -9.59 9.80
C GLN A 326 29.84 -10.08 11.20
N SER A 327 28.57 -10.44 11.43
CA SER A 327 28.10 -11.00 12.71
C SER A 327 28.86 -12.25 13.11
N ARG A 328 29.17 -13.13 12.16
CA ARG A 328 29.99 -14.31 12.43
C ARG A 328 31.41 -13.93 12.84
N ALA A 329 32.03 -12.96 12.17
CA ALA A 329 33.36 -12.49 12.54
C ALA A 329 33.37 -11.83 13.93
N THR A 330 32.35 -11.03 14.26
CA THR A 330 32.14 -10.46 15.61
C THR A 330 32.05 -11.58 16.66
N ALA A 331 31.27 -12.64 16.38
CA ALA A 331 31.12 -13.76 17.29
C ALA A 331 32.43 -14.52 17.54
N GLU A 332 33.21 -14.75 16.50
CA GLU A 332 34.51 -15.42 16.60
C GLU A 332 35.53 -14.57 17.38
N ALA A 333 35.52 -13.25 17.17
CA ALA A 333 36.44 -12.32 17.84
C ALA A 333 36.18 -12.18 19.35
N PHE A 334 34.94 -12.35 19.81
CA PHE A 334 34.55 -12.16 21.22
C PHE A 334 34.73 -13.41 22.11
N THR A 335 35.37 -14.46 21.58
CA THR A 335 35.44 -15.78 22.25
C THR A 335 36.19 -15.74 23.59
N ASP A 336 37.24 -14.94 23.69
CA ASP A 336 38.09 -14.85 24.90
C ASP A 336 37.35 -14.12 26.03
N GLU A 337 36.60 -13.07 25.70
CA GLU A 337 35.73 -12.32 26.59
C GLU A 337 34.62 -13.21 27.16
N LEU A 338 33.99 -14.04 26.32
CA LEU A 338 33.00 -15.03 26.79
C LEU A 338 33.62 -16.06 27.74
N ALA A 339 34.82 -16.57 27.42
CA ALA A 339 35.53 -17.51 28.28
C ALA A 339 35.90 -16.86 29.63
N LEU A 340 36.25 -15.57 29.64
CA LEU A 340 36.49 -14.80 30.85
C LEU A 340 35.21 -14.67 31.70
N LEU A 341 34.09 -14.27 31.09
CA LEU A 341 32.81 -14.12 31.77
C LEU A 341 32.34 -15.44 32.39
N LYS A 342 32.45 -16.54 31.63
CA LYS A 342 32.09 -17.87 32.13
C LYS A 342 32.98 -18.31 33.29
N ARG A 343 34.31 -18.20 33.14
CA ARG A 343 35.24 -18.66 34.19
C ARG A 343 35.15 -17.82 35.46
N ARG A 344 35.04 -16.49 35.32
CA ARG A 344 35.18 -15.55 36.44
C ARG A 344 33.85 -15.27 37.12
N PHE A 345 32.75 -15.20 36.37
CA PHE A 345 31.42 -14.83 36.89
C PHE A 345 30.36 -15.93 36.74
N ASP A 346 30.71 -17.11 36.19
CA ASP A 346 29.77 -18.19 35.91
C ASP A 346 28.64 -17.78 34.94
N LEU A 347 28.92 -16.82 34.05
CA LEU A 347 27.95 -16.27 33.11
C LEU A 347 28.07 -16.97 31.74
N ASP A 348 27.04 -17.74 31.37
CA ASP A 348 26.87 -18.25 30.02
C ASP A 348 26.03 -17.26 29.19
N LEU A 349 26.45 -17.04 27.95
CA LEU A 349 25.80 -16.11 27.03
C LEU A 349 25.51 -16.81 25.70
N VAL A 350 24.45 -16.37 25.03
CA VAL A 350 24.13 -16.77 23.66
C VAL A 350 24.23 -15.59 22.72
N PHE A 351 24.78 -15.83 21.53
CA PHE A 351 24.97 -14.80 20.52
C PHE A 351 23.66 -14.56 19.75
N VAL A 352 23.28 -13.28 19.61
CA VAL A 352 22.17 -12.86 18.78
C VAL A 352 22.72 -11.99 17.64
N PRO A 353 22.67 -12.47 16.38
CA PRO A 353 23.27 -11.78 15.25
C PRO A 353 22.51 -10.50 14.89
N ALA A 354 23.23 -9.53 14.34
CA ALA A 354 22.68 -8.32 13.78
C ALA A 354 21.63 -8.60 12.69
N GLY A 355 20.71 -7.66 12.50
CA GLY A 355 19.70 -7.73 11.45
C GLY A 355 18.29 -7.44 11.94
N ASP A 356 17.39 -7.41 10.96
CA ASP A 356 15.98 -7.16 11.17
C ASP A 356 15.28 -8.32 11.87
N PHE A 357 14.35 -7.97 12.76
CA PHE A 357 13.39 -8.93 13.31
C PHE A 357 11.99 -8.32 13.40
N LYS A 358 11.01 -9.20 13.57
CA LYS A 358 9.60 -8.84 13.68
C LYS A 358 9.22 -8.70 15.16
N MET A 359 8.96 -7.46 15.59
CA MET A 359 8.61 -7.09 16.97
C MET A 359 7.10 -6.87 17.15
N GLY A 360 6.60 -7.17 18.34
CA GLY A 360 5.22 -6.98 18.75
C GLY A 360 4.30 -8.15 18.40
N ASP A 361 3.03 -8.07 18.80
CA ASP A 361 2.04 -9.12 18.50
C ASP A 361 1.93 -9.34 16.99
N ARG A 362 2.14 -10.58 16.55
CA ARG A 362 2.22 -10.99 15.13
C ARG A 362 3.29 -10.27 14.30
N GLY A 363 4.29 -9.66 14.93
CA GLY A 363 5.41 -9.09 14.19
C GLY A 363 5.08 -7.81 13.42
N GLN A 364 4.24 -6.96 14.00
CA GLN A 364 3.74 -5.71 13.39
C GLN A 364 4.84 -4.73 13.00
N TYR A 365 5.96 -4.74 13.71
CA TYR A 365 7.05 -3.78 13.51
C TYR A 365 8.32 -4.50 13.06
N THR A 366 9.08 -3.90 12.15
CA THR A 366 10.41 -4.38 11.80
C THR A 366 11.43 -3.48 12.49
N VAL A 367 12.29 -4.08 13.30
CA VAL A 367 13.33 -3.38 14.06
C VAL A 367 14.67 -4.01 13.72
N TYR A 368 15.63 -3.18 13.37
CA TYR A 368 17.03 -3.59 13.19
C TYR A 368 17.75 -3.53 14.54
N LEU A 369 18.50 -4.58 14.87
CA LEU A 369 19.40 -4.59 16.03
C LEU A 369 20.80 -5.00 15.59
N ASN A 370 21.82 -4.44 16.23
CA ASN A 370 23.21 -4.86 16.06
C ASN A 370 23.47 -6.23 16.72
N ASP A 371 24.71 -6.70 16.59
CA ASP A 371 25.20 -7.88 17.30
C ASP A 371 25.19 -7.63 18.81
N TYR A 372 24.75 -8.62 19.57
CA TYR A 372 24.87 -8.63 21.03
C TYR A 372 24.81 -10.06 21.56
N TRP A 373 25.14 -10.18 22.83
CA TRP A 373 24.98 -11.40 23.60
C TRP A 373 23.93 -11.19 24.67
N ILE A 374 23.19 -12.25 24.98
CA ILE A 374 22.24 -12.24 26.08
C ILE A 374 22.50 -13.44 26.98
N GLY A 375 22.20 -13.31 28.28
CA GLY A 375 22.26 -14.39 29.25
C GLY A 375 21.61 -15.65 28.71
N LEU A 376 22.27 -16.80 28.84
CA LEU A 376 21.66 -18.09 28.54
C LEU A 376 20.42 -18.30 29.42
N THR A 377 20.49 -17.89 30.69
CA THR A 377 19.41 -17.95 31.68
C THR A 377 19.29 -16.60 32.40
N GLU A 378 18.35 -16.49 33.34
CA GLU A 378 18.32 -15.36 34.27
C GLU A 378 19.57 -15.34 35.17
N VAL A 379 19.84 -14.18 35.78
CA VAL A 379 20.87 -14.05 36.82
C VAL A 379 20.47 -14.88 38.03
N THR A 380 21.35 -15.78 38.43
CA THR A 380 21.13 -16.70 39.55
C THR A 380 21.50 -16.09 40.89
N VAL A 381 20.98 -16.65 41.98
CA VAL A 381 21.33 -16.25 43.35
C VAL A 381 22.84 -16.27 43.57
N LYS A 382 23.55 -17.29 43.09
CA LYS A 382 25.03 -17.38 43.19
C LYS A 382 25.76 -16.25 42.45
N GLN A 383 25.26 -15.88 41.27
CA GLN A 383 25.86 -14.79 40.50
C GLN A 383 25.59 -13.44 41.15
N TYR A 384 24.38 -13.24 41.70
CA TYR A 384 24.00 -12.02 42.40
C TYR A 384 24.75 -11.86 43.72
N GLN A 385 24.95 -12.94 44.47
CA GLN A 385 25.64 -12.91 45.76
C GLN A 385 27.05 -12.33 45.66
N ARG A 386 27.75 -12.50 44.53
CA ARG A 386 29.07 -11.90 44.29
C ARG A 386 29.03 -10.36 44.31
N PHE A 387 27.95 -9.75 43.81
CA PHE A 387 27.74 -8.30 43.87
C PHE A 387 27.51 -7.84 45.31
N VAL A 388 26.71 -8.59 46.06
CA VAL A 388 26.47 -8.32 47.49
C VAL A 388 27.78 -8.40 48.28
N GLU A 389 28.54 -9.48 48.11
CA GLU A 389 29.83 -9.72 48.79
C GLU A 389 30.92 -8.70 48.40
N ALA A 390 30.84 -8.14 47.18
CA ALA A 390 31.73 -7.08 46.72
C ALA A 390 31.38 -5.69 47.27
N GLY A 391 30.36 -5.57 48.14
CA GLY A 391 29.91 -4.27 48.68
C GLY A 391 29.07 -3.47 47.68
N GLY A 392 28.41 -4.14 46.73
CA GLY A 392 27.63 -3.50 45.68
C GLY A 392 26.51 -2.56 46.16
N TYR A 393 25.98 -2.82 47.35
CA TYR A 393 24.97 -1.96 47.99
C TYR A 393 25.56 -0.74 48.72
N ASP A 394 26.87 -0.69 48.92
CA ASP A 394 27.54 0.37 49.67
C ASP A 394 28.27 1.37 48.76
N GLU A 395 28.50 0.99 47.50
CA GLU A 395 29.21 1.81 46.51
C GLU A 395 28.23 2.56 45.61
N GLN A 396 28.14 3.88 45.79
CA GLN A 396 27.22 4.75 45.04
C GLN A 396 27.52 4.76 43.53
N ALA A 397 28.76 4.53 43.11
CA ALA A 397 29.16 4.56 41.71
C ALA A 397 28.41 3.56 40.82
N TRP A 398 27.86 2.48 41.40
CA TRP A 398 27.08 1.50 40.64
C TRP A 398 25.65 1.96 40.35
N TRP A 399 25.11 2.91 41.11
CA TRP A 399 23.70 3.23 41.09
C TRP A 399 23.42 4.46 40.23
N THR A 400 22.27 4.49 39.55
CA THR A 400 21.74 5.75 39.02
C THR A 400 21.39 6.69 40.17
N LYS A 401 21.26 7.99 39.88
CA LYS A 401 20.89 8.95 40.93
C LYS A 401 19.57 8.56 41.61
N ALA A 402 18.55 8.24 40.81
CA ALA A 402 17.25 7.79 41.32
C ALA A 402 17.35 6.48 42.12
N GLY A 403 18.17 5.53 41.65
CA GLY A 403 18.37 4.25 42.32
C GLY A 403 19.06 4.38 43.68
N TRP A 404 20.07 5.24 43.78
CA TRP A 404 20.75 5.50 45.05
C TRP A 404 19.82 6.19 46.06
N ASP A 405 19.09 7.22 45.62
CA ASP A 405 18.10 7.92 46.44
C ASP A 405 17.03 6.93 46.96
N TYR A 406 16.57 6.01 46.10
CA TYR A 406 15.64 4.92 46.45
C TYR A 406 16.24 3.94 47.48
N ARG A 407 17.46 3.43 47.23
CA ARG A 407 18.17 2.53 48.14
C ARG A 407 18.32 3.12 49.54
N GLN A 408 18.68 4.40 49.64
CA GLN A 408 18.82 5.10 50.93
C GLN A 408 17.46 5.28 51.63
N THR A 409 16.45 5.74 50.90
CA THR A 409 15.12 6.00 51.46
C THR A 409 14.45 4.74 51.99
N MET A 410 14.60 3.63 51.26
CA MET A 410 14.04 2.33 51.63
C MET A 410 14.95 1.51 52.56
N ASN A 411 16.15 2.03 52.88
CA ASN A 411 17.17 1.35 53.69
C ASN A 411 17.47 -0.08 53.20
N ILE A 412 17.69 -0.23 51.90
CA ILE A 412 17.96 -1.52 51.25
C ILE A 412 19.45 -1.84 51.37
N SER A 413 19.78 -3.04 51.85
CA SER A 413 21.16 -3.52 51.99
C SER A 413 21.38 -4.91 51.36
N GLY A 414 20.43 -5.37 50.55
CA GLY A 414 20.40 -6.69 49.93
C GLY A 414 19.03 -6.99 49.32
N PRO A 415 18.89 -8.10 48.58
CA PRO A 415 17.60 -8.55 48.06
C PRO A 415 16.56 -8.69 49.17
N ARG A 416 15.29 -8.35 48.86
CA ARG A 416 14.25 -8.20 49.90
C ARG A 416 13.59 -9.52 50.33
N CYS A 417 13.71 -10.59 49.56
CA CYS A 417 13.35 -11.92 50.03
C CYS A 417 14.51 -12.62 50.73
N GLN A 418 14.15 -13.57 51.60
CA GLN A 418 15.12 -14.39 52.30
C GLN A 418 16.05 -15.07 51.29
N GLU A 419 17.36 -15.00 51.57
CA GLU A 419 18.39 -15.61 50.73
C GLU A 419 18.05 -17.08 50.51
N SER A 420 17.74 -17.43 49.26
CA SER A 420 17.56 -18.82 48.91
C SER A 420 18.93 -19.48 48.96
N THR A 421 19.07 -20.53 49.77
CA THR A 421 20.31 -21.32 49.82
C THR A 421 20.56 -22.10 48.51
N VAL A 422 19.60 -22.08 47.58
CA VAL A 422 19.70 -22.76 46.29
C VAL A 422 20.34 -21.85 45.25
N SER A 423 21.67 -21.91 45.20
CA SER A 423 22.57 -21.14 44.30
C SER A 423 22.14 -20.97 42.84
N LYS A 424 21.45 -21.95 42.25
CA LYS A 424 21.06 -21.98 40.82
C LYS A 424 19.64 -21.48 40.55
N LEU A 425 18.88 -21.08 41.56
CA LEU A 425 17.61 -20.40 41.31
C LEU A 425 17.87 -19.02 40.69
N PRO A 426 16.95 -18.50 39.86
CA PRO A 426 16.97 -17.09 39.49
C PRO A 426 16.96 -16.24 40.75
N GLN A 427 17.66 -15.11 40.75
CA GLN A 427 17.60 -14.12 41.83
C GLN A 427 16.29 -13.32 41.70
N PRO A 428 15.31 -13.50 42.59
CA PRO A 428 14.11 -12.70 42.59
C PRO A 428 14.29 -11.51 43.56
N CYS A 429 13.24 -10.71 43.70
CA CYS A 429 13.14 -9.69 44.74
C CYS A 429 14.23 -8.62 44.68
N VAL A 430 14.57 -8.25 43.45
CA VAL A 430 15.47 -7.15 43.13
C VAL A 430 14.71 -6.15 42.29
N SER A 431 14.82 -4.88 42.68
CA SER A 431 14.30 -3.76 41.91
C SER A 431 15.06 -3.56 40.61
N TRP A 432 14.47 -2.79 39.69
CA TRP A 432 15.16 -2.38 38.47
C TRP A 432 16.45 -1.61 38.80
N TYR A 433 16.43 -0.78 39.86
CA TYR A 433 17.61 -0.06 40.34
C TYR A 433 18.74 -0.98 40.78
N GLU A 434 18.41 -2.04 41.53
CA GLU A 434 19.37 -3.07 41.95
C GLU A 434 19.94 -3.85 40.76
N ALA A 435 19.13 -4.10 39.74
CA ALA A 435 19.55 -4.78 38.52
C ALA A 435 20.52 -3.92 37.69
N ILE A 436 20.27 -2.60 37.57
CA ILE A 436 21.20 -1.66 36.93
C ILE A 436 22.50 -1.53 37.73
N ALA A 437 22.42 -1.47 39.06
CA ALA A 437 23.62 -1.44 39.90
C ALA A 437 24.49 -2.69 39.71
N TYR A 438 23.84 -3.86 39.64
CA TYR A 438 24.52 -5.11 39.32
C TYR A 438 25.23 -5.05 37.95
N THR A 439 24.57 -4.54 36.91
CA THR A 439 25.16 -4.49 35.56
C THR A 439 26.31 -3.48 35.47
N ASN A 440 26.23 -2.36 36.18
CA ASN A 440 27.32 -1.37 36.25
C ASN A 440 28.55 -1.92 36.97
N TRP A 441 28.34 -2.58 38.12
CA TRP A 441 29.41 -3.29 38.83
C TRP A 441 30.06 -4.36 37.96
N LEU A 442 29.25 -5.20 37.29
CA LEU A 442 29.78 -6.28 36.46
C LEU A 442 30.52 -5.73 35.23
N SER A 443 30.05 -4.61 34.66
CA SER A 443 30.78 -3.92 33.59
C SER A 443 32.16 -3.47 34.04
N HIS A 444 32.25 -2.85 35.22
CA HIS A 444 33.53 -2.44 35.80
C HIS A 444 34.46 -3.64 36.05
N GLU A 445 33.96 -4.72 36.67
CA GLU A 445 34.77 -5.88 37.04
C GLU A 445 35.23 -6.73 35.84
N SER A 446 34.44 -6.75 34.77
CA SER A 446 34.73 -7.50 33.55
C SER A 446 35.49 -6.69 32.50
N GLY A 447 35.39 -5.35 32.53
CA GLY A 447 35.87 -4.48 31.47
C GLY A 447 35.02 -4.52 30.19
N LEU A 448 33.83 -5.12 30.25
CA LEU A 448 32.90 -5.27 29.13
C LEU A 448 31.65 -4.42 29.36
N ASN A 449 30.93 -4.09 28.29
CA ASN A 449 29.67 -3.37 28.40
C ASN A 449 28.53 -4.34 28.73
N VAL A 450 28.25 -4.50 30.02
CA VAL A 450 27.17 -5.35 30.57
C VAL A 450 26.01 -4.47 31.02
N ARG A 451 24.80 -4.79 30.57
CA ARG A 451 23.59 -4.03 30.88
C ARG A 451 22.35 -4.92 30.91
N LEU A 452 21.22 -4.35 31.28
CA LEU A 452 19.94 -4.98 30.98
C LEU A 452 19.69 -4.98 29.46
N PRO A 453 19.05 -6.02 28.91
CA PRO A 453 18.62 -5.99 27.51
C PRO A 453 17.60 -4.87 27.30
N THR A 454 17.57 -4.27 26.12
CA THR A 454 16.40 -3.48 25.70
C THR A 454 15.21 -4.41 25.52
N GLU A 455 13.98 -3.88 25.52
CA GLU A 455 12.80 -4.71 25.26
C GLU A 455 12.82 -5.32 23.85
N ALA A 456 13.45 -4.65 22.88
CA ALA A 456 13.61 -5.15 21.52
C ALA A 456 14.63 -6.29 21.47
N GLU A 457 15.76 -6.16 22.16
CA GLU A 457 16.76 -7.22 22.29
C GLU A 457 16.18 -8.44 22.97
N TRP A 458 15.51 -8.25 24.11
CA TRP A 458 14.86 -9.34 24.81
C TRP A 458 13.89 -10.12 23.89
N GLU A 459 13.06 -9.40 23.13
CA GLU A 459 12.10 -10.04 22.22
C GLU A 459 12.78 -10.74 21.05
N LYS A 460 13.78 -10.11 20.42
CA LYS A 460 14.55 -10.76 19.35
C LYS A 460 15.19 -12.03 19.86
N ALA A 461 15.86 -11.98 21.02
CA ALA A 461 16.49 -13.12 21.66
C ALA A 461 15.50 -14.28 21.91
N ALA A 462 14.27 -13.96 22.34
CA ALA A 462 13.23 -14.95 22.62
C ALA A 462 12.62 -15.53 21.33
N ARG A 463 12.35 -14.68 20.33
CA ARG A 463 11.53 -15.01 19.16
C ARG A 463 12.33 -15.45 17.94
N GLY A 464 13.53 -14.91 17.74
CA GLY A 464 14.17 -14.95 16.43
C GLY A 464 13.55 -13.94 15.44
N THR A 465 13.61 -14.27 14.14
CA THR A 465 13.19 -13.36 13.05
C THR A 465 11.85 -13.74 12.41
N ASP A 466 11.24 -14.86 12.82
CA ASP A 466 10.11 -15.50 12.13
C ASP A 466 8.72 -15.16 12.69
N GLY A 467 8.62 -14.30 13.71
CA GLY A 467 7.32 -13.88 14.22
C GLY A 467 6.64 -14.87 15.17
N ARG A 468 7.34 -15.85 15.74
CA ARG A 468 6.73 -16.87 16.64
C ARG A 468 6.17 -16.32 17.96
N THR A 469 5.15 -16.97 18.53
CA THR A 469 4.49 -16.55 19.79
C THR A 469 5.28 -16.89 21.07
N TYR A 470 5.94 -18.04 21.07
CA TYR A 470 6.78 -18.56 22.15
C TYR A 470 8.17 -18.89 21.59
N PRO A 471 9.21 -18.98 22.43
CA PRO A 471 10.56 -19.32 21.96
C PRO A 471 10.62 -20.62 21.15
N TRP A 472 9.81 -21.61 21.55
CA TRP A 472 9.71 -22.93 20.91
C TRP A 472 8.68 -23.02 19.76
N GLY A 473 7.97 -21.94 19.42
CA GLY A 473 7.01 -21.92 18.31
C GLY A 473 5.69 -21.23 18.62
N ASN A 474 4.62 -21.58 17.90
CA ASN A 474 3.36 -20.85 17.93
C ASN A 474 2.27 -21.44 18.83
N THR A 475 2.50 -22.61 19.42
CA THR A 475 1.50 -23.34 20.19
C THR A 475 2.12 -23.91 21.46
N ILE A 476 1.41 -23.85 22.58
CA ILE A 476 1.75 -24.64 23.76
C ILE A 476 1.18 -26.05 23.56
N PRO A 477 2.01 -27.11 23.51
CA PRO A 477 1.46 -28.44 23.29
C PRO A 477 0.78 -28.96 24.57
N ALA A 478 -0.39 -29.60 24.40
CA ALA A 478 -1.36 -29.87 25.46
C ALA A 478 -0.86 -30.76 26.61
N GLU A 479 0.17 -31.59 26.39
CA GLU A 479 0.73 -32.50 27.40
C GLU A 479 2.12 -32.07 27.91
N SER A 480 2.63 -30.91 27.48
CA SER A 480 4.06 -30.61 27.60
C SER A 480 4.41 -29.18 27.94
N GLY A 481 3.47 -28.28 28.26
CA GLY A 481 3.80 -26.89 28.64
C GLY A 481 4.88 -26.79 29.74
N ARG A 482 4.87 -27.74 30.70
CA ARG A 482 5.89 -27.88 31.76
C ARG A 482 7.27 -28.34 31.28
N ARG A 483 7.47 -28.74 30.03
CA ARG A 483 8.79 -29.05 29.47
C ARG A 483 9.46 -27.83 28.86
N PHE A 484 8.66 -26.83 28.49
CA PHE A 484 9.09 -25.65 27.75
C PHE A 484 9.31 -24.42 28.64
N GLY A 485 8.68 -24.37 29.81
CA GLY A 485 8.90 -23.30 30.78
C GLY A 485 8.10 -23.51 32.05
N ASN A 486 8.50 -22.80 33.11
CA ASN A 486 7.77 -22.77 34.37
C ASN A 486 6.65 -21.73 34.27
N ILE A 487 5.49 -22.11 33.72
CA ILE A 487 4.31 -21.26 33.56
C ILE A 487 3.04 -21.96 34.09
N GLY A 488 2.07 -21.18 34.58
CA GLY A 488 0.72 -21.61 34.90
C GLY A 488 0.37 -21.65 36.40
N ARG A 489 -0.88 -21.28 36.73
CA ARG A 489 -1.46 -21.26 38.10
C ARG A 489 -1.36 -22.58 38.87
N ASP A 490 -1.27 -23.71 38.17
CA ASP A 490 -1.21 -25.07 38.73
C ASP A 490 0.20 -25.67 38.74
N SER A 491 1.21 -24.90 38.29
CA SER A 491 2.60 -25.22 38.59
C SER A 491 2.77 -25.06 40.10
N ASN A 492 3.42 -26.05 40.74
CA ASN A 492 3.79 -25.92 42.15
C ASN A 492 4.58 -24.60 42.23
N THR A 493 4.10 -23.60 42.98
CA THR A 493 4.46 -22.16 42.94
C THR A 493 5.92 -21.82 43.28
N ALA A 494 6.81 -22.78 43.16
CA ALA A 494 8.24 -22.67 43.36
C ALA A 494 8.95 -22.26 42.06
N TRP A 495 10.02 -21.49 42.24
CA TRP A 495 11.01 -21.26 41.20
C TRP A 495 11.64 -22.57 40.74
N SER A 496 12.02 -22.63 39.46
CA SER A 496 12.84 -23.71 38.93
C SER A 496 14.30 -23.27 38.88
N LEU A 497 15.23 -24.22 38.87
CA LEU A 497 16.63 -23.90 38.62
C LEU A 497 16.75 -23.27 37.23
N ALA A 498 17.57 -22.25 37.09
CA ALA A 498 17.92 -21.68 35.80
C ALA A 498 18.43 -22.78 34.86
N GLY A 499 17.89 -22.82 33.64
CA GLY A 499 18.18 -23.78 32.58
C GLY A 499 17.42 -25.12 32.67
N SER A 500 16.37 -25.22 33.49
CA SER A 500 15.64 -26.49 33.68
C SER A 500 14.79 -26.91 32.47
N TYR A 501 14.53 -26.01 31.52
CA TYR A 501 13.62 -26.24 30.39
C TYR A 501 14.33 -26.13 29.04
N PRO A 502 15.22 -27.09 28.68
CA PRO A 502 15.97 -27.04 27.43
C PRO A 502 15.10 -27.13 26.18
N ASP A 503 13.93 -27.79 26.25
CA ASP A 503 12.98 -27.83 25.13
C ASP A 503 12.37 -26.44 24.86
N GLY A 504 12.42 -25.55 25.86
CA GLY A 504 11.97 -24.16 25.81
C GLY A 504 12.95 -23.18 25.17
N ALA A 505 14.08 -23.67 24.65
CA ALA A 505 15.11 -22.82 24.08
C ALA A 505 14.57 -21.93 22.94
N SER A 506 15.04 -20.69 22.93
CA SER A 506 14.83 -19.77 21.81
C SER A 506 15.59 -20.25 20.56
N PRO A 507 15.29 -19.72 19.36
CA PRO A 507 16.05 -20.09 18.16
C PRO A 507 17.54 -19.73 18.24
N TYR A 508 17.96 -18.88 19.18
CA TYR A 508 19.37 -18.58 19.46
C TYR A 508 19.93 -19.37 20.65
N GLY A 509 19.11 -20.18 21.32
CA GLY A 509 19.50 -21.04 22.44
C GLY A 509 19.25 -20.46 23.83
N ALA A 510 18.71 -19.23 23.96
CA ALA A 510 18.37 -18.66 25.26
C ALA A 510 17.28 -19.49 25.95
N LEU A 511 17.49 -19.83 27.22
CA LEU A 511 16.59 -20.63 28.04
C LEU A 511 15.76 -19.73 28.96
N ASP A 512 14.63 -20.29 29.40
CA ASP A 512 13.73 -19.68 30.38
C ASP A 512 13.23 -18.28 29.97
N MET A 513 13.23 -17.97 28.67
CA MET A 513 12.70 -16.71 28.14
C MET A 513 11.18 -16.57 28.39
N ILE A 514 10.49 -17.65 28.76
CA ILE A 514 9.07 -17.62 29.12
C ILE A 514 8.86 -18.37 30.44
N GLY A 515 8.31 -17.67 31.43
CA GLY A 515 8.02 -18.20 32.76
C GLY A 515 9.17 -18.05 33.75
N ASN A 516 9.12 -18.83 34.82
CA ASN A 516 10.02 -18.74 35.98
C ASN A 516 9.91 -17.37 36.67
N ILE A 517 10.62 -16.34 36.22
CA ILE A 517 10.49 -14.97 36.72
C ILE A 517 10.34 -13.96 35.58
N PHE A 518 9.55 -12.91 35.80
CA PHE A 518 9.56 -11.72 34.96
C PHE A 518 10.95 -11.12 34.92
N GLU A 519 11.33 -10.59 33.77
CA GLU A 519 12.66 -10.04 33.58
C GLU A 519 12.61 -8.55 33.30
N TRP A 520 13.35 -7.80 34.11
CA TRP A 520 13.62 -6.39 33.87
C TRP A 520 14.35 -6.17 32.55
N THR A 521 13.87 -5.20 31.79
CA THR A 521 14.58 -4.64 30.64
C THR A 521 15.02 -3.21 30.95
N ASN A 522 15.94 -2.71 30.14
CA ASN A 522 16.40 -1.33 30.23
C ASN A 522 15.30 -0.31 29.84
N SER A 523 14.40 -0.71 28.94
CA SER A 523 13.46 0.18 28.28
C SER A 523 12.41 0.73 29.25
N LYS A 524 12.24 2.06 29.22
CA LYS A 524 11.07 2.77 29.78
C LYS A 524 9.80 2.28 29.09
N TYR A 525 8.73 2.09 29.85
CA TYR A 525 7.44 1.68 29.30
C TYR A 525 6.84 2.81 28.45
N ARG A 526 6.68 2.55 27.15
CA ARG A 526 6.09 3.48 26.16
C ARG A 526 5.22 2.76 25.16
N ASP A 527 4.37 3.53 24.49
CA ASP A 527 3.56 3.04 23.38
C ASP A 527 4.42 2.63 22.20
N TYR A 528 3.88 1.69 21.42
CA TYR A 528 4.42 1.31 20.13
C TYR A 528 4.04 2.30 19.02
N PRO A 529 4.80 2.37 17.92
CA PRO A 529 5.93 1.50 17.56
C PRO A 529 7.20 1.72 18.40
N TYR A 530 8.10 0.74 18.37
CA TYR A 530 9.40 0.83 19.03
C TYR A 530 10.35 1.69 18.20
N TRP A 531 10.97 2.68 18.85
CA TRP A 531 12.04 3.49 18.28
C TRP A 531 13.21 3.50 19.27
N ALA A 532 14.40 3.11 18.82
CA ALA A 532 15.57 3.01 19.68
C ALA A 532 16.08 4.39 20.17
N ASP A 533 15.81 5.45 19.40
CA ASP A 533 16.31 6.81 19.61
C ASP A 533 15.31 7.74 20.33
N ASP A 534 14.16 7.24 20.77
CA ASP A 534 13.16 8.07 21.45
C ASP A 534 13.50 8.35 22.93
N GLY A 535 14.64 7.86 23.40
CA GLY A 535 15.11 8.00 24.78
C GLY A 535 14.50 7.00 25.75
N ARG A 536 13.80 5.96 25.28
CA ARG A 536 13.31 4.88 26.17
C ARG A 536 14.43 4.04 26.78
N GLU A 537 15.62 4.04 26.19
CA GLU A 537 16.77 3.28 26.70
C GLU A 537 17.65 4.09 27.66
N ASP A 538 17.27 5.32 27.99
CA ASP A 538 17.95 6.09 29.04
C ASP A 538 17.70 5.47 30.43
N VAL A 539 18.78 5.26 31.18
CA VAL A 539 18.75 4.68 32.52
C VAL A 539 18.30 5.67 33.59
N GLU A 540 18.29 6.96 33.30
CA GLU A 540 17.88 7.97 34.28
C GLU A 540 16.35 8.08 34.42
N GLY A 541 15.93 8.49 35.62
CA GLY A 541 14.55 8.76 35.98
C GLY A 541 13.82 7.61 36.67
N ASP A 542 12.82 7.99 37.49
CA ASP A 542 11.93 7.11 38.24
C ASP A 542 10.62 6.93 37.48
N VAL A 543 10.67 6.11 36.42
CA VAL A 543 9.54 5.81 35.55
C VAL A 543 9.42 4.31 35.35
N ASP A 544 8.20 3.86 35.05
CA ASP A 544 7.92 2.46 34.77
C ASP A 544 8.82 1.90 33.67
N ARG A 545 9.26 0.67 33.88
CA ARG A 545 10.12 -0.09 32.99
C ARG A 545 9.35 -1.28 32.42
N VAL A 546 9.78 -1.75 31.26
CA VAL A 546 9.18 -2.91 30.62
C VAL A 546 9.69 -4.18 31.31
N GLY A 547 8.76 -4.96 31.86
CA GLY A 547 8.99 -6.36 32.25
C GLY A 547 8.56 -7.31 31.13
N ARG A 548 9.34 -8.38 30.90
CA ARG A 548 9.11 -9.39 29.85
C ARG A 548 9.09 -10.82 30.39
N GLY A 549 8.63 -11.77 29.58
CA GLY A 549 8.77 -13.21 29.83
C GLY A 549 7.65 -13.87 30.62
N GLY A 550 6.97 -13.12 31.49
CA GLY A 550 6.08 -13.73 32.47
C GLY A 550 6.87 -14.44 33.56
N SER A 551 6.15 -15.03 34.51
CA SER A 551 6.72 -15.74 35.66
C SER A 551 6.03 -17.08 35.87
N MET A 552 6.40 -17.83 36.91
CA MET A 552 5.70 -19.06 37.31
C MET A 552 4.22 -18.82 37.67
N LEU A 553 3.84 -17.57 37.94
CA LEU A 553 2.47 -17.17 38.21
C LEU A 553 1.68 -16.83 36.94
N SER A 554 2.36 -16.69 35.80
CA SER A 554 1.76 -16.26 34.54
C SER A 554 1.07 -17.42 33.82
N GLY A 555 -0.09 -17.13 33.21
CA GLY A 555 -0.78 -18.07 32.35
C GLY A 555 -0.16 -18.12 30.94
N PRO A 556 -0.40 -19.20 30.18
CA PRO A 556 -0.06 -19.32 28.76
C PRO A 556 -0.35 -18.10 27.88
N GLU A 557 -1.48 -17.44 28.14
CA GLU A 557 -1.99 -16.30 27.37
C GLU A 557 -1.20 -15.01 27.64
N THR A 558 -0.59 -14.90 28.82
CA THR A 558 0.13 -13.70 29.28
C THR A 558 1.65 -13.87 29.24
N ALA A 559 2.13 -15.09 29.09
CA ALA A 559 3.54 -15.44 29.00
C ALA A 559 3.94 -15.68 27.53
N THR A 560 3.82 -14.65 26.69
CA THR A 560 4.25 -14.67 25.28
C THR A 560 5.47 -13.78 25.06
N VAL A 561 6.20 -13.96 23.96
CA VAL A 561 7.44 -13.20 23.69
C VAL A 561 7.19 -11.69 23.48
N PHE A 562 5.97 -11.29 23.16
CA PHE A 562 5.57 -9.89 22.94
C PHE A 562 4.73 -9.31 24.06
N ALA A 563 4.41 -10.09 25.09
CA ALA A 563 3.72 -9.56 26.27
C ALA A 563 4.65 -8.58 26.99
N ARG A 564 4.08 -7.44 27.39
CA ARG A 564 4.78 -6.36 28.07
C ARG A 564 4.04 -6.03 29.34
N SER A 565 4.78 -5.86 30.43
CA SER A 565 4.27 -5.33 31.69
C SER A 565 4.87 -3.96 31.94
N SER A 566 4.04 -2.99 32.32
CA SER A 566 4.50 -1.73 32.91
C SER A 566 4.74 -1.98 34.39
N VAL A 567 5.98 -1.89 34.83
CA VAL A 567 6.34 -2.20 36.22
C VAL A 567 7.15 -1.05 36.79
N GLY A 568 6.70 -0.51 37.92
CA GLY A 568 7.41 0.56 38.62
C GLY A 568 8.82 0.11 39.02
N PRO A 569 9.85 0.95 38.85
CA PRO A 569 11.26 0.53 38.93
C PRO A 569 11.69 0.09 40.33
N GLY A 570 10.96 0.48 41.38
CA GLY A 570 11.16 0.00 42.75
C GLY A 570 10.49 -1.33 43.09
N HIS A 571 9.72 -1.92 42.17
CA HIS A 571 9.05 -3.21 42.41
C HIS A 571 10.07 -4.35 42.55
N ASP A 572 9.83 -5.28 43.46
CA ASP A 572 10.74 -6.38 43.83
C ASP A 572 9.95 -7.65 44.18
N GLY A 573 8.91 -7.95 43.41
CA GLY A 573 8.15 -9.17 43.61
C GLY A 573 9.03 -10.43 43.66
N THR A 574 8.53 -11.47 44.33
CA THR A 574 9.14 -12.81 44.28
C THR A 574 9.15 -13.41 42.88
N ASP A 575 8.44 -12.80 41.95
CA ASP A 575 8.28 -13.24 40.57
C ASP A 575 8.97 -12.31 39.56
N VAL A 576 9.83 -11.38 40.00
CA VAL A 576 10.64 -10.52 39.12
C VAL A 576 12.14 -10.65 39.44
N GLY A 577 12.95 -10.70 38.39
CA GLY A 577 14.40 -10.61 38.41
C GLY A 577 14.88 -10.09 37.06
N PHE A 578 16.00 -10.59 36.54
CA PHE A 578 16.58 -10.04 35.32
C PHE A 578 17.56 -10.99 34.64
N ARG A 579 17.85 -10.69 33.37
CA ARG A 579 18.98 -11.27 32.63
C ARG A 579 19.88 -10.18 32.08
N LEU A 580 21.07 -10.57 31.65
CA LEU A 580 22.08 -9.65 31.15
C LEU A 580 22.10 -9.61 29.63
N ALA A 581 22.47 -8.46 29.08
CA ALA A 581 22.97 -8.31 27.74
C ALA A 581 24.41 -7.80 27.78
N VAL A 582 25.22 -8.25 26.83
CA VAL A 582 26.60 -7.81 26.63
C VAL A 582 26.75 -7.37 25.18
N VAL A 583 27.30 -6.18 24.96
CA VAL A 583 27.62 -5.68 23.63
C VAL A 583 29.14 -5.60 23.45
N PRO A 584 29.66 -5.91 22.25
CA PRO A 584 31.09 -5.90 21.96
C PRO A 584 31.69 -4.49 21.94
#